data_AF-A0A7J5LLU3-F1
#
_entry.id   AF-A0A7J5LLU3-F1
#
_cell.length_a   1.000
_cell.length_b   1.000
_cell.length_c   1.000
_cell.angle_alpha   90.00
_cell.angle_beta   90.00
_cell.angle_gamma   90.00
#
_symmetry.space_group_name_H-M   'P 1'
#
loop_
_entity.id
_entity.type
_entity.pdbx_description
1 polymer ?
#
loop_
_entity_poly.entity_id
_entity_poly.type
_entity_poly.pdbx_seq_one_letter_code
_entity_poly.pdbx_strand_id
1 'polypeptide(L)'
;MKMNRKKNVDEASLKWGRHPKESRKSHCVMVRFDNEEWQKFLAMYEKSGVYARAVFLKAHFFGQPFRVLVTDRTLLDYCTKLSAFHAQYRMVGNNYNQTVRELRCHFSEKKAMALLYRLEKCTEELVALTRQVVELSREFEERWSRR
;
A
#
# COMPACT_ATOMS: atom_id res chain seq x y z
N MET A 1 24.09 18.81 64.07
CA MET A 1 23.31 17.74 64.73
C MET A 1 21.86 18.18 64.90
N LYS A 2 20.94 17.21 64.86
CA LYS A 2 19.46 17.27 64.98
C LYS A 2 18.68 17.39 63.67
N MET A 3 18.44 16.21 63.10
CA MET A 3 17.32 15.92 62.21
C MET A 3 16.01 16.34 62.90
N ASN A 4 15.07 16.92 62.14
CA ASN A 4 13.67 16.83 62.52
C ASN A 4 12.84 16.36 61.33
N ARG A 5 12.30 15.16 61.51
CA ARG A 5 11.59 14.32 60.55
C ARG A 5 10.16 14.83 60.44
N LYS A 6 9.80 15.50 59.35
CA LYS A 6 8.42 15.94 59.11
C LYS A 6 7.61 14.72 58.61
N LYS A 7 6.70 14.24 59.47
CA LYS A 7 5.76 13.16 59.18
C LYS A 7 4.80 13.60 58.07
N ASN A 8 4.63 12.76 57.04
CA ASN A 8 3.44 12.75 56.19
C ASN A 8 2.26 12.29 57.03
N VAL A 9 1.18 13.07 57.07
CA VAL A 9 -0.18 12.57 57.28
C VAL A 9 -1.09 13.42 56.39
N ASP A 10 -1.67 12.74 55.41
CA ASP A 10 -2.84 13.13 54.67
C ASP A 10 -3.99 13.44 55.65
N GLU A 11 -4.57 14.65 55.59
CA GLU A 11 -5.98 14.81 55.97
C GLU A 11 -6.55 16.15 55.49
N ALA A 12 -7.51 16.02 54.57
CA ALA A 12 -8.79 16.72 54.62
C ALA A 12 -8.79 18.26 54.69
N SER A 13 -8.64 18.91 53.54
CA SER A 13 -9.20 20.25 53.28
C SER A 13 -9.37 20.42 51.76
N LEU A 14 -10.52 20.65 51.13
CA LEU A 14 -11.85 21.03 51.56
C LEU A 14 -12.86 20.31 50.65
N LYS A 15 -13.94 19.80 51.25
CA LYS A 15 -15.19 19.50 50.55
C LYS A 15 -15.78 20.84 50.09
N TRP A 16 -16.32 20.91 48.86
CA TRP A 16 -16.70 22.10 48.07
C TRP A 16 -15.68 22.57 47.01
N GLY A 17 -15.61 21.81 45.91
CA GLY A 17 -15.02 22.20 44.64
C GLY A 17 -15.47 21.26 43.52
N ARG A 18 -15.54 21.74 42.28
CA ARG A 18 -15.94 20.91 41.12
C ARG A 18 -14.92 19.78 40.98
N HIS A 19 -15.37 18.52 41.00
CA HIS A 19 -14.50 17.37 40.76
C HIS A 19 -13.62 17.60 39.52
N PRO A 20 -12.30 17.27 39.57
CA PRO A 20 -11.43 17.32 38.41
C PRO A 20 -12.07 16.53 37.28
N LYS A 21 -12.43 17.20 36.19
CA LYS A 21 -13.01 16.52 35.03
C LYS A 21 -11.89 15.84 34.28
N GLU A 22 -12.05 14.55 34.04
CA GLU A 22 -11.33 13.77 33.05
C GLU A 22 -11.22 14.59 31.75
N SER A 23 -9.98 14.82 31.30
CA SER A 23 -9.54 15.78 30.27
C SER A 23 -10.64 16.58 29.54
N ARG A 24 -10.68 17.91 29.74
CA ARG A 24 -11.60 18.80 29.00
C ARG A 24 -11.35 18.69 27.50
N LYS A 25 -12.40 18.42 26.71
CA LYS A 25 -12.37 18.47 25.24
C LYS A 25 -12.13 19.92 24.80
N SER A 26 -10.89 20.27 24.45
CA SER A 26 -10.46 21.64 24.11
C SER A 26 -10.37 21.92 22.61
N HIS A 27 -10.20 20.89 21.78
CA HIS A 27 -10.02 21.03 20.33
C HIS A 27 -11.33 20.78 19.59
N CYS A 28 -11.69 21.70 18.70
CA CYS A 28 -12.85 21.59 17.82
C CYS A 28 -12.40 21.54 16.36
N VAL A 29 -12.94 20.60 15.59
CA VAL A 29 -12.73 20.49 14.14
C VAL A 29 -14.07 20.75 13.47
N MET A 30 -14.11 21.72 12.56
CA MET A 30 -15.29 22.00 11.74
C MET A 30 -15.31 21.08 10.53
N VAL A 31 -16.40 20.34 10.34
CA VAL A 31 -16.62 19.50 9.16
C VAL A 31 -17.72 20.13 8.33
N ARG A 32 -17.46 20.34 7.04
CA ARG A 32 -18.42 20.87 6.06
C ARG A 32 -18.81 19.74 5.12
N PHE A 33 -20.10 19.60 4.87
CA PHE A 33 -20.66 18.63 3.94
C PHE A 33 -21.24 19.36 2.74
N ASP A 34 -21.15 18.76 1.57
CA ASP A 34 -22.02 19.13 0.46
C ASP A 34 -23.45 18.59 0.67
N ASN A 35 -24.38 18.92 -0.23
CA ASN A 35 -25.77 18.50 -0.09
C ASN A 35 -25.95 16.97 -0.14
N GLU A 36 -25.16 16.26 -0.94
CA GLU A 36 -25.29 14.80 -1.09
C GLU A 36 -24.70 14.05 0.11
N GLU A 37 -23.52 14.46 0.55
CA GLU A 37 -22.85 13.98 1.75
C GLU A 37 -23.72 14.21 2.99
N TRP A 38 -24.39 15.36 3.06
CA TRP A 38 -25.30 15.68 4.16
C TRP A 38 -26.50 14.73 4.25
N GLN A 39 -27.12 14.39 3.12
CA GLN A 39 -28.23 13.43 3.09
C GLN A 39 -27.78 12.03 3.51
N LYS A 40 -26.62 11.58 3.01
CA LYS A 40 -26.01 10.29 3.41
C LYS A 40 -25.72 10.27 4.91
N PHE A 41 -25.16 11.36 5.45
CA PHE A 41 -24.88 11.49 6.88
C PHE A 41 -26.15 11.41 7.74
N LEU A 42 -27.22 12.11 7.36
CA LEU A 42 -28.49 12.08 8.09
C LEU A 42 -29.11 10.68 8.11
N ALA A 43 -29.13 9.99 6.97
CA ALA A 43 -29.64 8.62 6.88
C ALA A 43 -28.88 7.63 7.78
N MET A 44 -27.56 7.81 7.94
CA MET A 44 -26.75 7.00 8.86
C MET A 44 -26.97 7.39 10.33
N TYR A 45 -27.10 8.70 10.60
CA TYR A 45 -27.33 9.22 11.95
C TYR A 45 -28.67 8.74 12.53
N GLU A 46 -29.75 8.81 11.75
CA GLU A 46 -31.09 8.37 12.17
C GLU A 46 -31.11 6.90 12.58
N LYS A 47 -30.37 6.05 11.85
CA LYS A 47 -30.24 4.61 12.16
C LYS A 47 -29.43 4.34 13.44
N SER A 48 -28.58 5.29 13.87
CA SER A 48 -27.65 5.09 14.98
C SER A 48 -28.27 5.33 16.36
N GLY A 49 -29.37 6.10 16.45
CA GLY A 49 -30.04 6.44 17.71
C GLY A 49 -29.22 7.31 18.68
N VAL A 50 -28.07 7.84 18.25
CA VAL A 50 -27.18 8.65 19.10
C VAL A 50 -27.76 10.05 19.32
N TYR A 51 -27.62 10.61 20.52
CA TYR A 51 -28.25 11.88 20.90
C TYR A 51 -27.70 13.12 20.15
N ALA A 52 -26.47 13.06 19.63
CA ALA A 52 -25.82 14.18 18.97
C ALA A 52 -24.99 13.75 17.75
N ARG A 53 -25.14 14.51 16.66
CA ARG A 53 -24.42 14.32 15.38
C ARG A 53 -22.90 14.26 15.53
N ALA A 54 -22.32 15.12 16.37
CA ALA A 54 -20.88 15.12 16.61
C ALA A 54 -20.38 13.89 17.39
N VAL A 55 -21.24 13.30 18.23
CA VAL A 55 -20.92 12.05 18.94
C VAL A 55 -20.95 10.90 17.97
N PHE A 56 -21.97 10.84 17.11
CA PHE A 56 -22.06 9.87 16.03
C PHE A 56 -20.84 9.95 15.10
N LEU A 57 -20.47 11.14 14.66
CA LEU A 57 -19.31 11.35 13.78
C LEU A 57 -18.00 10.87 14.42
N LYS A 58 -17.78 11.16 15.71
CA LYS A 58 -16.61 10.68 16.45
C LYS A 58 -16.62 9.15 16.63
N ALA A 59 -17.77 8.58 16.98
CA ALA A 59 -17.90 7.13 17.12
C ALA A 59 -17.70 6.40 15.79
N HIS A 60 -18.16 6.98 14.68
CA HIS A 60 -17.95 6.44 13.35
C HIS A 60 -16.49 6.57 12.91
N PHE A 61 -15.87 7.74 13.13
CA PHE A 61 -14.48 8.00 12.77
C PHE A 61 -13.46 7.18 13.58
N PHE A 62 -13.67 7.05 14.90
CA PHE A 62 -12.77 6.31 15.80
C PHE A 62 -13.17 4.84 16.00
N GLY A 63 -14.40 4.46 15.67
CA GLY A 63 -14.91 3.09 15.80
C GLY A 63 -14.74 2.24 14.54
N GLN A 64 -14.39 2.85 13.41
CA GLN A 64 -14.01 2.12 12.20
C GLN A 64 -12.50 1.95 12.17
N PRO A 65 -11.97 0.72 12.01
CA PRO A 65 -10.55 0.52 11.76
C PRO A 65 -10.22 1.07 10.38
N PHE A 66 -9.68 2.29 10.30
CA PHE A 66 -9.14 2.80 9.05
C PHE A 66 -7.65 2.49 8.98
N ARG A 67 -7.26 1.82 7.90
CA ARG A 67 -5.85 1.54 7.60
C ARG A 67 -5.36 2.67 6.71
N VAL A 68 -4.43 3.47 7.19
CA VAL A 68 -3.70 4.43 6.32
C VAL A 68 -2.79 3.59 5.44
N LEU A 69 -3.27 3.24 4.25
CA LEU A 69 -2.44 2.65 3.20
C LEU A 69 -1.59 3.77 2.61
N VAL A 70 -0.39 3.96 3.17
CA VAL A 70 0.69 4.69 2.48
C VAL A 70 1.17 3.78 1.36
N THR A 71 0.42 3.75 0.25
CA THR A 71 0.82 2.98 -0.93
C THR A 71 1.98 3.72 -1.58
N ASP A 72 3.17 3.16 -1.47
CA ASP A 72 4.33 3.62 -2.23
C ASP A 72 4.05 3.35 -3.72
N ARG A 73 3.49 4.36 -4.41
CA ARG A 73 3.06 4.25 -5.82
C ARG A 73 4.16 3.70 -6.71
N THR A 74 5.41 3.99 -6.37
CA THR A 74 6.61 3.56 -7.08
C THR A 74 6.75 2.03 -7.14
N LEU A 75 6.46 1.34 -6.04
CA LEU A 75 6.61 -0.11 -5.92
C LEU A 75 5.48 -0.86 -6.63
N LEU A 76 4.26 -0.32 -6.56
CA LEU A 76 3.12 -0.82 -7.34
C LEU A 76 3.36 -0.69 -8.85
N ASP A 77 3.90 0.46 -9.28
CA ASP A 77 4.26 0.71 -10.68
C ASP A 77 5.35 -0.24 -11.15
N TYR A 78 6.35 -0.49 -10.31
CA TYR A 78 7.43 -1.45 -10.58
C TYR A 78 6.90 -2.88 -10.75
N CYS A 79 6.09 -3.37 -9.82
CA CYS A 79 5.50 -4.72 -9.91
C CYS A 79 4.60 -4.87 -11.14
N THR A 80 3.85 -3.82 -11.50
CA THR A 80 2.98 -3.83 -12.69
C THR A 80 3.81 -3.90 -13.97
N LYS A 81 4.88 -3.11 -14.07
CA LYS A 81 5.81 -3.13 -15.23
C LYS A 81 6.53 -4.47 -15.35
N LEU A 82 6.98 -5.06 -14.23
CA LEU A 82 7.62 -6.37 -14.22
C LEU A 82 6.66 -7.48 -14.66
N SER A 83 5.40 -7.43 -14.20
CA SER A 83 4.37 -8.39 -14.60
C SER A 83 4.02 -8.29 -16.09
N ALA A 84 3.94 -7.06 -16.63
CA ALA A 84 3.74 -6.82 -18.05
C ALA A 84 4.91 -7.34 -18.89
N PHE A 85 6.15 -7.13 -18.44
CA PHE A 85 7.35 -7.69 -19.08
C PHE A 85 7.32 -9.22 -19.11
N HIS A 86 6.93 -9.87 -18.00
CA HIS A 86 6.80 -11.32 -17.95
C HIS A 86 5.71 -11.86 -18.90
N ALA A 87 4.63 -11.12 -19.10
CA ALA A 87 3.61 -11.47 -20.10
C ALA A 87 4.16 -11.40 -21.54
N GLN A 88 4.99 -10.40 -21.84
CA GLN A 88 5.68 -10.30 -23.14
C GLN A 88 6.62 -11.49 -23.37
N TYR A 89 7.36 -11.91 -22.35
CA TYR A 89 8.26 -13.07 -22.44
C TYR A 89 7.52 -14.37 -22.81
N ARG A 90 6.36 -14.60 -22.22
CA ARG A 90 5.49 -15.75 -22.58
C ARG A 90 4.98 -15.67 -24.02
N MET A 91 4.65 -14.46 -24.49
CA MET A 91 4.20 -14.25 -25.87
C MET A 91 5.31 -14.58 -26.87
N VAL A 92 6.56 -14.21 -26.57
CA VAL A 92 7.74 -14.60 -27.37
C VAL A 92 7.90 -16.12 -27.39
N GLY A 93 7.74 -16.81 -26.25
CA GLY A 93 7.78 -18.27 -26.18
C GLY A 93 6.69 -18.96 -27.01
N ASN A 94 5.48 -18.41 -27.03
CA ASN A 94 4.41 -18.91 -27.89
C ASN A 94 4.71 -18.70 -29.38
N ASN A 95 5.21 -17.52 -29.75
CA ASN A 95 5.62 -17.23 -31.12
C ASN A 95 6.76 -18.16 -31.58
N TYR A 96 7.70 -18.48 -30.69
CA TYR A 96 8.76 -19.47 -30.94
C TYR A 96 8.16 -20.84 -31.29
N ASN A 97 7.28 -21.36 -30.44
CA ASN A 97 6.65 -22.66 -30.63
C ASN A 97 5.84 -22.72 -31.93
N GLN A 98 5.16 -21.63 -32.27
CA GLN A 98 4.38 -21.51 -33.49
C GLN A 98 5.28 -21.49 -34.73
N THR A 99 6.37 -20.73 -34.70
CA THR A 99 7.34 -20.66 -35.81
C THR A 99 8.03 -22.01 -36.05
N VAL A 100 8.38 -22.74 -34.99
CA VAL A 100 8.98 -24.09 -35.12
C VAL A 100 7.99 -25.09 -35.71
N ARG A 101 6.70 -25.04 -35.32
CA ARG A 101 5.65 -25.88 -35.92
C ARG A 101 5.43 -25.57 -37.40
N GLU A 102 5.33 -24.29 -37.75
CA GLU A 102 5.19 -23.81 -39.14
C GLU A 102 6.37 -24.24 -40.01
N LEU A 103 7.60 -24.10 -39.51
CA LEU A 103 8.81 -24.51 -40.20
C LEU A 103 8.85 -26.01 -40.49
N ARG A 104 8.44 -26.83 -39.51
CA ARG A 104 8.36 -28.28 -39.65
C ARG A 104 7.31 -28.73 -40.67
N CYS A 105 6.20 -28.00 -40.80
CA CYS A 105 5.08 -28.38 -41.66
C CYS A 105 5.16 -27.81 -43.09
N HIS A 106 5.72 -26.61 -43.29
CA HIS A 106 5.51 -25.85 -44.53
C HIS A 106 6.78 -25.38 -45.25
N PHE A 107 7.96 -25.43 -44.63
CA PHE A 107 9.19 -24.86 -45.22
C PHE A 107 10.24 -25.91 -45.61
N SER A 108 11.01 -25.61 -46.65
CA SER A 108 12.22 -26.39 -47.00
C SER A 108 13.33 -26.16 -45.98
N GLU A 109 14.19 -27.16 -45.81
CA GLU A 109 15.25 -27.21 -44.78
C GLU A 109 16.12 -25.94 -44.70
N LYS A 110 16.48 -25.34 -45.86
CA LYS A 110 17.23 -24.08 -45.91
C LYS A 110 16.50 -22.88 -45.29
N LYS A 111 15.18 -22.76 -45.48
CA LYS A 111 14.38 -21.66 -44.92
C LYS A 111 14.14 -21.85 -43.42
N ALA A 112 13.98 -23.11 -42.99
CA ALA A 112 13.94 -23.46 -41.57
C ALA A 112 15.22 -23.09 -40.84
N MET A 113 16.38 -23.40 -41.42
CA MET A 113 17.67 -23.08 -40.82
C MET A 113 17.89 -21.57 -40.68
N ALA A 114 17.54 -20.78 -41.70
CA ALA A 114 17.68 -19.32 -41.64
C ALA A 114 16.83 -18.66 -40.55
N LEU A 115 15.62 -19.17 -40.32
CA LEU A 115 14.74 -18.69 -39.26
C LEU A 115 15.21 -19.13 -37.87
N LEU A 116 15.74 -20.35 -37.74
CA LEU A 116 16.35 -20.82 -36.48
C LEU A 116 17.56 -19.96 -36.08
N TYR A 117 18.44 -19.59 -37.01
CA TYR A 117 19.56 -18.70 -36.71
C TYR A 117 19.13 -17.30 -36.25
N ARG A 118 18.07 -16.75 -36.83
CA ARG A 118 17.51 -15.46 -36.37
C ARG A 118 16.92 -15.57 -34.97
N LEU A 119 16.26 -16.69 -34.69
CA LEU A 119 15.64 -17.00 -33.42
C LEU A 119 16.70 -17.15 -32.32
N GLU A 120 17.76 -17.89 -32.59
CA GLU A 120 18.93 -18.03 -31.71
C GLU A 120 19.50 -16.67 -31.33
N LYS A 121 19.74 -15.80 -32.32
CA LYS A 121 20.26 -14.45 -32.09
C LYS A 121 19.34 -13.58 -31.21
N CYS A 122 18.02 -13.60 -31.45
CA CYS A 122 17.07 -12.89 -30.59
C CYS A 122 17.04 -13.47 -29.17
N THR A 123 17.28 -14.78 -29.02
CA THR A 123 17.31 -15.43 -27.70
C THR A 123 18.56 -15.01 -26.92
N GLU A 124 19.72 -14.86 -27.59
CA GLU A 124 20.93 -14.30 -26.98
C GLU A 124 20.74 -12.87 -26.48
N GLU A 125 20.15 -12.01 -27.30
CA GLU A 125 19.85 -10.61 -26.94
C GLU A 125 18.91 -10.53 -25.72
N LEU A 126 17.90 -11.41 -25.67
CA LEU A 126 16.96 -11.51 -24.56
C LEU A 126 17.64 -11.98 -23.26
N VAL A 127 18.54 -12.95 -23.34
CA VAL A 127 19.34 -13.41 -22.19
C VAL A 127 20.25 -12.30 -21.69
N ALA A 128 20.89 -11.54 -22.58
CA ALA A 128 21.75 -10.41 -22.21
C ALA A 128 20.96 -9.33 -21.46
N LEU A 129 19.79 -8.93 -21.97
CA LEU A 129 18.90 -7.98 -21.31
C LEU A 129 18.43 -8.49 -19.94
N THR A 130 18.05 -9.76 -19.85
CA THR A 130 17.59 -10.36 -18.58
C THR A 130 18.70 -10.34 -17.52
N ARG A 131 19.95 -10.60 -17.90
CA ARG A 131 21.11 -10.49 -17.00
C ARG A 131 21.29 -9.07 -16.48
N GLN A 132 21.22 -8.07 -17.35
CA GLN A 132 21.32 -6.66 -16.94
C GLN A 132 20.21 -6.26 -15.97
N VAL A 133 18.97 -6.72 -16.19
CA VAL A 133 17.85 -6.44 -15.28
C VAL A 133 18.09 -7.08 -13.90
N VAL A 134 18.58 -8.31 -13.85
CA VAL A 134 18.90 -9.00 -12.58
C VAL A 134 20.00 -8.26 -11.83
N GLU A 135 21.04 -7.80 -12.52
CA GLU A 135 22.16 -7.08 -11.92
C GLU A 135 21.73 -5.72 -11.36
N LEU A 136 20.99 -4.92 -12.13
CA LEU A 136 20.40 -3.66 -11.66
C LEU A 136 19.47 -3.87 -10.46
N SER A 137 18.73 -4.98 -10.43
CA SER A 137 17.82 -5.30 -9.32
C SER A 137 18.61 -5.63 -8.04
N ARG A 138 19.74 -6.34 -8.15
CA ARG A 138 20.64 -6.62 -7.02
C ARG A 138 21.30 -5.34 -6.49
N GLU A 139 21.80 -4.47 -7.36
CA GLU A 139 22.38 -3.18 -6.94
C GLU A 139 21.37 -2.30 -6.18
N PHE A 140 20.11 -2.30 -6.65
CA PHE A 140 19.04 -1.59 -5.97
C PHE A 140 18.73 -2.18 -4.59
N GLU A 141 18.64 -3.51 -4.49
CA GLU A 141 18.41 -4.22 -3.23
C GLU A 141 19.54 -3.95 -2.21
N GLU A 142 20.80 -3.99 -2.64
CA GLU A 142 21.95 -3.66 -1.77
C GLU A 142 21.92 -2.21 -1.27
N ARG A 143 21.57 -1.25 -2.14
CA ARG A 143 21.45 0.17 -1.77
C ARG A 143 20.30 0.43 -0.81
N TRP A 144 19.18 -0.29 -0.96
CA TRP A 144 18.01 -0.11 -0.12
C TRP A 144 18.10 -0.86 1.21
N SER A 145 18.78 -2.02 1.25
CA SER A 145 19.02 -2.79 2.47
C SER A 145 20.05 -2.17 3.42
N ARG A 146 20.82 -1.17 2.97
CA ARG A 146 21.80 -0.43 3.80
C ARG A 146 21.22 0.84 4.46
N ARG A 147 19.93 1.14 4.26
CA ARG A 147 19.20 2.18 5.00
C ARG A 147 18.41 1.57 6.15
#